data_AF-K1U671-F1
#
_entry.id   AF-K1U671-F1
#
_cell.length_a   1.000
_cell.length_b   1.000
_cell.length_c   1.000
_cell.angle_alpha   90.00
_cell.angle_beta   90.00
_cell.angle_gamma   90.00
#
_symmetry.space_group_name_H-M   'P 1'
#
loop_
_entity.id
_entity.type
_entity.pdbx_description
1 polymer ?
#
loop_
_entity_poly.entity_id
_entity_poly.type
_entity_poly.pdbx_seq_one_letter_code
_entity_poly.pdbx_strand_id
1 'polypeptide(L)'
;TASIKTVGDARVGDTVTLAENPASEPLAGYRKVNPMVFCGIYPADGADYEALRDALAKLQLNDASLSFEPETSSALGFGFRCGFLGLLHLEIIQERLEREYDLDLVTTIPSVVYKIHLTDGNVVEIDNPCNYPDPATIDFAEEPMVEAHIFSPKDYVGAIMDLCQDRRGEYKEMTYLDADRV
;
A
#
# COMPACT_ATOMS: atom_id res chain seq x y z
N THR A 1 14.83 2.17 32.48
CA THR A 1 14.99 2.60 31.08
C THR A 1 14.33 1.58 30.19
N ALA A 2 13.42 1.99 29.32
CA ALA A 2 12.80 1.07 28.37
C ALA A 2 13.79 0.85 27.21
N SER A 3 14.56 -0.23 27.27
CA SER A 3 15.58 -0.60 26.27
C SER A 3 14.95 -1.14 24.99
N ILE A 4 14.08 -0.36 24.35
CA ILE A 4 13.40 -0.71 23.09
C ILE A 4 14.42 -0.61 21.97
N LYS A 5 14.69 -1.74 21.30
CA LYS A 5 15.74 -1.85 20.27
C LYS A 5 15.20 -1.72 18.85
N THR A 6 13.93 -2.05 18.64
CA THR A 6 13.31 -2.09 17.32
C THR A 6 12.11 -1.17 17.29
N VAL A 7 11.97 -0.36 16.24
CA VAL A 7 10.82 0.54 16.06
C VAL A 7 9.51 -0.26 15.93
N GLY A 8 9.57 -1.50 15.45
CA GLY A 8 8.42 -2.41 15.39
C GLY A 8 7.88 -2.88 16.75
N ASP A 9 8.66 -2.77 17.82
CA ASP A 9 8.27 -3.16 19.19
C ASP A 9 7.43 -2.07 19.89
N ALA A 10 7.48 -0.84 19.38
CA ALA A 10 6.71 0.30 19.88
C ALA A 10 5.95 0.93 18.70
N ARG A 11 4.81 0.34 18.36
CA ARG A 11 4.00 0.81 17.24
C ARG A 11 3.32 2.11 17.62
N VAL A 12 3.15 2.98 16.63
CA VAL A 12 2.32 4.18 16.78
C VAL A 12 0.93 3.75 17.29
N GLY A 13 0.39 4.49 18.26
CA GLY A 13 -0.92 4.22 18.90
C GLY A 13 -1.04 2.96 19.75
N ASP A 14 0.08 2.30 20.08
CA ASP A 14 0.10 1.30 21.15
C ASP A 14 -0.07 1.95 22.54
N THR A 15 -0.50 1.18 23.53
CA THR A 15 -0.73 1.65 24.90
C THR A 15 0.41 1.21 25.82
N VAL A 16 1.23 2.17 26.25
CA VAL A 16 2.28 1.91 27.25
C VAL A 16 1.69 1.99 28.65
N THR A 17 1.77 0.89 29.40
CA THR A 17 1.36 0.82 30.81
C THR A 17 2.51 0.33 31.71
N LEU A 18 2.38 0.53 33.02
CA LEU A 18 3.32 0.01 34.01
C LEU A 18 3.19 -1.52 34.13
N ALA A 19 4.33 -2.21 34.27
CA ALA A 19 4.36 -3.66 34.44
C ALA A 19 3.77 -4.12 35.79
N GLU A 20 4.02 -3.35 36.85
CA GLU A 20 3.55 -3.67 38.22
C GLU A 20 2.09 -3.26 38.46
N ASN A 21 1.56 -2.34 37.64
CA ASN A 21 0.18 -1.89 37.71
C ASN A 21 -0.36 -1.65 36.29
N PRO A 22 -0.74 -2.72 35.57
CA PRO A 22 -1.20 -2.61 34.20
C PRO A 22 -2.57 -1.92 34.13
N ALA A 23 -2.78 -1.11 33.10
CA ALA A 23 -4.09 -0.60 32.74
C ALA A 23 -5.03 -1.78 32.42
N SER A 24 -6.29 -1.66 32.82
CA SER A 24 -7.30 -2.70 32.63
C SER A 24 -7.64 -2.95 31.16
N GLU A 25 -7.55 -1.92 30.32
CA GLU A 25 -7.82 -2.00 28.88
C GLU A 25 -6.82 -1.12 28.11
N PRO A 26 -6.38 -1.54 26.92
CA PRO A 26 -5.62 -0.68 26.03
C PRO A 26 -6.51 0.45 25.49
N LEU A 27 -5.90 1.58 25.13
CA LEU A 27 -6.60 2.67 24.48
C LEU A 27 -7.16 2.21 23.13
N ALA A 28 -8.44 2.47 22.90
CA ALA A 28 -9.09 2.20 21.64
C ALA A 28 -8.61 3.19 20.55
N GLY A 29 -8.48 2.70 19.31
CA GLY A 29 -8.42 3.56 18.14
C GLY A 29 -7.30 3.23 17.16
N TYR A 30 -6.19 2.64 17.60
CA TYR A 30 -5.10 2.37 16.67
C TYR A 30 -5.21 1.00 16.01
N ARG A 31 -5.30 0.99 14.68
CA ARG A 31 -5.29 -0.22 13.86
C ARG A 31 -3.92 -0.39 13.22
N LYS A 32 -3.50 -1.65 13.07
CA LYS A 32 -2.30 -1.96 12.26
C LYS A 32 -2.52 -1.38 10.87
N VAL A 33 -1.55 -0.59 10.42
CA VAL A 33 -1.59 0.00 9.09
C VAL A 33 -1.40 -1.12 8.08
N ASN A 34 -2.39 -1.32 7.21
CA ASN A 34 -2.33 -2.33 6.15
C ASN A 34 -1.93 -1.64 4.84
N PRO A 35 -0.91 -2.15 4.13
CA PRO A 35 -0.59 -1.66 2.81
C PRO A 35 -1.77 -1.86 1.85
N MET A 36 -2.05 -0.85 1.05
CA MET A 36 -3.17 -0.85 0.09
C MET A 36 -2.67 -0.98 -1.36
N VAL A 37 -1.44 -0.55 -1.62
CA VAL A 37 -0.83 -0.55 -2.95
C VAL A 37 0.50 -1.29 -2.89
N PHE A 38 0.75 -2.16 -3.86
CA PHE A 38 1.97 -2.94 -3.94
C PHE A 38 2.66 -2.69 -5.29
N CYS A 39 3.98 -2.55 -5.29
CA CYS A 39 4.76 -2.52 -6.52
C CYS A 39 6.08 -3.29 -6.34
N GLY A 40 6.62 -3.78 -7.44
CA GLY A 40 7.98 -4.31 -7.45
C GLY A 40 8.97 -3.16 -7.67
N ILE A 41 10.00 -3.10 -6.83
CA ILE A 41 11.14 -2.18 -6.95
C ILE A 41 12.37 -3.01 -7.28
N TYR A 42 13.02 -2.67 -8.38
CA TYR A 42 14.20 -3.35 -8.90
C TYR A 42 15.32 -2.33 -9.06
N PRO A 43 16.58 -2.68 -8.74
CA PRO A 43 17.69 -1.82 -9.08
C PRO A 43 17.94 -1.85 -10.59
N ALA A 44 18.40 -0.74 -11.17
CA ALA A 44 18.77 -0.68 -12.58
C ALA A 44 20.00 -1.57 -12.88
N ASP A 45 20.92 -1.69 -11.91
CA ASP A 45 22.06 -2.61 -11.93
C ASP A 45 21.87 -3.71 -10.86
N GLY A 46 22.04 -4.98 -11.25
CA GLY A 46 21.96 -6.11 -10.33
C GLY A 46 23.02 -6.08 -9.22
N ALA A 47 24.12 -5.33 -9.38
CA ALA A 47 25.12 -5.11 -8.34
C ALA A 47 24.54 -4.38 -7.11
N ASP A 48 23.51 -3.55 -7.29
CA ASP A 48 22.93 -2.72 -6.24
C ASP A 48 21.82 -3.41 -5.45
N TYR A 49 21.54 -4.70 -5.71
CA TYR A 49 20.52 -5.46 -4.99
C TYR A 49 20.73 -5.45 -3.46
N GLU A 50 21.96 -5.67 -3.01
CA GLU A 50 22.30 -5.65 -1.58
C GLU A 50 22.18 -4.23 -1.00
N ALA A 51 22.58 -3.21 -1.78
CA ALA A 51 22.46 -1.81 -1.38
C ALA A 51 20.99 -1.38 -1.24
N LEU A 52 20.13 -1.81 -2.18
CA LEU A 52 18.68 -1.60 -2.14
C LEU A 52 18.06 -2.27 -0.91
N ARG A 53 18.43 -3.52 -0.61
CA ARG A 53 17.95 -4.21 0.59
C ARG A 53 18.29 -3.44 1.86
N ASP A 54 19.53 -2.99 1.95
CA ASP A 54 20.03 -2.26 3.12
C ASP A 54 19.39 -0.87 3.24
N ALA A 55 19.12 -0.21 2.12
CA ALA A 55 18.40 1.07 2.07
C ALA A 55 16.93 0.92 2.50
N LEU A 56 16.23 -0.10 1.98
CA LEU A 56 14.86 -0.44 2.38
C LEU A 56 14.77 -0.77 3.87
N ALA A 57 15.71 -1.56 4.41
CA ALA A 57 15.76 -1.88 5.83
C ALA A 57 15.97 -0.62 6.69
N LYS A 58 16.86 0.30 6.27
CA LYS A 58 17.05 1.59 6.96
C LYS A 58 15.83 2.49 6.88
N LEU A 59 15.13 2.52 5.75
CA LEU A 59 13.89 3.28 5.60
C LEU A 59 12.77 2.72 6.46
N GLN A 60 12.62 1.40 6.55
CA GLN A 60 11.62 0.73 7.39
C GLN A 60 11.79 1.04 8.89
N LEU A 61 13.02 1.37 9.34
CA LEU A 61 13.22 1.84 10.71
C LEU A 61 12.54 3.19 10.98
N ASN A 62 12.44 4.04 9.95
CA ASN A 62 11.80 5.36 10.07
C ASN A 62 10.32 5.31 9.68
N ASP A 63 9.95 4.41 8.77
CA ASP A 63 8.59 4.24 8.27
C ASP A 63 8.05 2.83 8.60
N ALA A 64 7.25 2.76 9.66
CA ALA A 64 6.63 1.51 10.12
C ALA A 64 5.52 0.99 9.18
N SER A 65 5.14 1.75 8.15
CA SER A 65 4.12 1.38 7.18
C SER A 65 4.67 0.73 5.92
N LEU A 66 5.98 0.87 5.67
CA LEU A 66 6.68 0.20 4.58
C LEU A 66 6.88 -1.28 4.89
N SER A 67 6.30 -2.15 4.06
CA SER A 67 6.57 -3.58 4.03
C SER A 67 7.32 -3.94 2.76
N PHE A 68 8.28 -4.85 2.82
CA PHE A 68 8.94 -5.35 1.63
C PHE A 68 9.29 -6.83 1.78
N GLU A 69 9.27 -7.57 0.68
CA GLU A 69 9.70 -8.96 0.60
C GLU A 69 10.55 -9.18 -0.66
N PRO A 70 11.56 -10.07 -0.64
CA PRO A 70 12.36 -10.37 -1.82
C PRO A 70 11.49 -10.96 -2.93
N GLU A 71 11.64 -10.43 -4.14
CA GLU A 71 10.94 -10.88 -5.34
C GLU A 71 11.94 -11.14 -6.47
N THR A 72 11.66 -12.13 -7.32
CA THR A 72 12.45 -12.37 -8.52
C THR A 72 11.57 -12.26 -9.75
N SER A 73 11.92 -11.33 -10.64
CA SER A 73 11.30 -11.13 -11.94
C SER A 73 12.10 -11.82 -13.03
N SER A 74 11.40 -12.43 -13.99
CA SER A 74 12.03 -13.03 -15.17
C SER A 74 12.68 -12.00 -16.09
N ALA A 75 12.21 -10.75 -16.07
CA ALA A 75 12.70 -9.68 -16.92
C ALA A 75 13.67 -8.73 -16.20
N LEU A 76 13.41 -8.42 -14.93
CA LEU A 76 14.15 -7.42 -14.16
C LEU A 76 15.14 -8.04 -13.16
N GLY A 77 15.15 -9.37 -13.02
CA GLY A 77 16.04 -10.07 -12.09
C GLY A 77 15.59 -9.93 -10.64
N PHE A 78 16.54 -9.73 -9.74
CA PHE A 78 16.29 -9.67 -8.31
C PHE A 78 15.83 -8.29 -7.87
N GLY A 79 14.75 -8.23 -7.10
CA GLY A 79 14.21 -6.99 -6.55
C GLY A 79 13.38 -7.25 -5.30
N PHE A 80 12.52 -6.30 -4.97
CA PHE A 80 11.68 -6.35 -3.79
C PHE A 80 10.24 -6.00 -4.15
N ARG A 81 9.31 -6.81 -3.66
CA ARG A 81 7.90 -6.48 -3.64
C ARG A 81 7.64 -5.61 -2.43
N CYS A 82 7.29 -4.35 -2.67
CA CYS A 82 7.08 -3.35 -1.62
C CYS A 82 5.59 -3.00 -1.50
N GLY A 83 5.11 -2.86 -0.27
CA GLY A 83 3.76 -2.45 0.08
C GLY A 83 3.73 -1.03 0.65
N PHE A 84 2.79 -0.24 0.18
CA PHE A 84 2.61 1.18 0.45
C PHE A 84 1.17 1.51 0.87
N LEU A 85 0.99 2.71 1.41
CA LEU A 85 -0.34 3.21 1.82
C LEU A 85 -1.14 3.80 0.67
N GLY A 86 -0.46 4.14 -0.42
CA GLY A 86 -1.02 4.78 -1.59
C GLY A 86 0.08 5.25 -2.52
N LEU A 87 -0.32 5.86 -3.64
CA LEU A 87 0.60 6.31 -4.68
C LEU A 87 1.59 7.37 -4.20
N LEU A 88 1.14 8.31 -3.36
CA LEU A 88 2.04 9.33 -2.79
C LEU A 88 3.10 8.71 -1.87
N HIS A 89 2.72 7.70 -1.08
CA HIS A 89 3.69 7.02 -0.22
C HIS A 89 4.75 6.31 -1.08
N LEU A 90 4.35 5.65 -2.17
CA LEU A 90 5.28 5.05 -3.14
C LEU A 90 6.23 6.10 -3.72
N GLU A 91 5.71 7.24 -4.19
CA GLU A 91 6.53 8.32 -4.78
C GLU A 91 7.56 8.86 -3.78
N ILE A 92 7.16 9.08 -2.53
CA ILE A 92 8.07 9.54 -1.47
C ILE A 92 9.18 8.50 -1.22
N ILE A 93 8.83 7.22 -1.11
CA ILE A 93 9.83 6.18 -0.83
C ILE A 93 10.80 6.03 -2.01
N GLN A 94 10.29 6.06 -3.25
CA GLN A 94 11.13 6.02 -4.44
C GLN A 94 12.12 7.18 -4.46
N GLU A 95 11.63 8.42 -4.33
CA GLU A 95 12.49 9.62 -4.33
C GLU A 95 13.50 9.62 -3.17
N ARG A 96 13.13 9.10 -2.00
CA ARG A 96 14.08 8.95 -0.89
C ARG A 96 15.16 7.93 -1.19
N LEU A 97 14.82 6.80 -1.81
CA LEU A 97 15.81 5.80 -2.20
C LEU A 97 16.79 6.38 -3.24
N GLU A 98 16.28 7.06 -4.27
CA GLU A 98 17.10 7.68 -5.32
C GLU A 98 17.98 8.80 -4.75
N ARG A 99 17.44 9.70 -3.91
CA ARG A 99 18.19 10.88 -3.41
C ARG A 99 19.07 10.61 -2.19
N GLU A 100 18.61 9.81 -1.23
CA GLU A 100 19.35 9.59 0.02
C GLU A 100 20.38 8.47 -0.09
N TYR A 101 20.17 7.52 -1.01
CA TYR A 101 21.01 6.34 -1.16
C TYR A 101 21.67 6.20 -2.54
N ASP A 102 21.43 7.15 -3.46
CA ASP A 102 22.04 7.20 -4.80
C ASP A 102 21.80 5.90 -5.59
N LEU A 103 20.57 5.40 -5.53
CA LEU A 103 20.16 4.16 -6.20
C LEU A 103 19.30 4.47 -7.41
N ASP A 104 19.69 3.99 -8.58
CA ASP A 104 18.84 4.02 -9.77
C ASP A 104 17.83 2.86 -9.72
N LEU A 105 16.54 3.19 -9.75
CA LEU A 105 15.46 2.23 -9.55
C LEU A 105 14.53 2.12 -10.75
N VAL A 106 14.01 0.92 -10.96
CA VAL A 106 12.94 0.61 -11.89
C VAL A 106 11.75 0.07 -11.09
N THR A 107 10.61 0.75 -11.17
CA THR A 107 9.39 0.34 -10.50
C THR A 107 8.40 -0.27 -11.47
N THR A 108 7.69 -1.32 -11.04
CA THR A 108 6.58 -1.89 -11.82
C THR A 108 5.31 -1.05 -11.62
N ILE A 109 4.33 -1.28 -12.49
CA ILE A 109 2.99 -0.70 -12.31
C ILE A 109 2.45 -1.13 -10.93
N PRO A 110 1.92 -0.18 -10.13
CA PRO A 110 1.32 -0.49 -8.85
C PRO A 110 0.05 -1.34 -9.02
N SER A 111 -0.13 -2.33 -8.16
CA SER A 111 -1.32 -3.18 -8.10
C SER A 111 -1.94 -3.17 -6.71
N VAL A 112 -3.19 -3.63 -6.64
CA VAL A 112 -3.93 -3.83 -5.40
C VAL A 112 -4.02 -5.32 -5.08
N VAL A 113 -4.35 -5.67 -3.84
CA VAL A 113 -4.59 -7.06 -3.44
C VAL A 113 -5.98 -7.48 -3.91
N TYR A 114 -6.03 -8.50 -4.76
CA TYR A 114 -7.26 -9.18 -5.18
C TYR A 114 -7.54 -10.36 -4.26
N LYS A 115 -8.82 -10.61 -3.97
CA LYS A 115 -9.26 -11.84 -3.30
C LYS A 115 -9.92 -12.73 -4.32
N ILE A 116 -9.31 -13.88 -4.59
CA ILE A 116 -9.81 -14.84 -5.56
C ILE A 116 -10.46 -15.99 -4.83
N HIS A 117 -11.74 -16.21 -5.13
CA HIS A 117 -12.51 -17.35 -4.63
C HIS A 117 -12.40 -18.45 -5.67
N LEU A 118 -11.78 -19.55 -5.27
CA LEU A 118 -11.59 -20.72 -6.11
C LEU A 118 -12.82 -21.62 -6.08
N THR A 119 -12.99 -22.43 -7.12
CA THR A 119 -14.11 -23.39 -7.24
C THR A 119 -14.09 -24.48 -6.16
N ASP A 120 -12.97 -24.67 -5.47
CA ASP A 120 -12.82 -25.60 -4.35
C ASP A 120 -13.25 -24.99 -2.99
N GLY A 121 -13.64 -23.71 -2.97
CA GLY A 121 -14.04 -22.96 -1.79
C GLY A 121 -12.89 -22.27 -1.05
N ASN A 122 -11.64 -22.39 -1.52
CA ASN A 122 -10.51 -21.67 -0.95
C ASN A 122 -10.47 -20.21 -1.44
N VAL A 123 -10.02 -19.32 -0.55
CA VAL A 123 -9.79 -17.90 -0.89
C VAL A 123 -8.29 -17.63 -0.90
N VAL A 124 -7.79 -17.10 -2.01
CA VAL A 124 -6.38 -16.74 -2.19
C VAL A 124 -6.28 -15.23 -2.34
N GLU A 125 -5.42 -14.62 -1.54
CA GLU A 125 -5.08 -13.20 -1.67
C GLU A 125 -3.89 -13.07 -2.64
N ILE A 126 -4.05 -12.22 -3.65
CA ILE A 126 -3.07 -12.05 -4.72
C ILE A 126 -2.74 -10.58 -4.84
N ASP A 127 -1.51 -10.24 -4.48
CA ASP A 127 -0.94 -8.92 -4.71
C ASP A 127 -0.15 -8.92 -6.04
N ASN A 128 0.51 -10.03 -6.39
CA ASN A 128 1.33 -10.17 -7.59
C ASN A 128 0.56 -10.79 -8.77
N PRO A 129 0.45 -10.10 -9.92
CA PRO A 129 -0.18 -10.65 -11.13
C PRO A 129 0.41 -11.98 -11.62
N CYS A 130 1.69 -12.26 -11.34
CA CYS A 130 2.32 -13.53 -11.73
C CYS A 130 1.77 -14.74 -10.96
N ASN A 131 1.20 -14.52 -9.77
CA ASN A 131 0.62 -15.56 -8.94
C ASN A 131 -0.86 -15.82 -9.25
N TYR A 132 -1.39 -15.19 -10.30
CA TYR A 132 -2.79 -15.33 -10.68
C TYR A 132 -3.09 -16.79 -11.10
N PRO A 133 -4.06 -17.46 -10.46
CA PRO A 133 -4.39 -18.86 -10.71
C PRO A 133 -5.01 -19.06 -12.09
N ASP A 134 -5.07 -20.32 -12.53
CA ASP A 134 -5.73 -20.69 -13.77
C ASP A 134 -7.20 -20.22 -13.75
N PRO A 135 -7.66 -19.43 -14.75
CA PRO A 135 -9.05 -19.00 -14.85
C PRO A 135 -10.07 -20.13 -14.74
N ALA A 136 -9.71 -21.37 -15.08
CA ALA A 136 -10.59 -22.54 -14.95
C ALA A 136 -10.91 -22.92 -13.49
N THR A 137 -10.08 -22.52 -12.53
CA THR A 137 -10.28 -22.82 -11.09
C THR A 137 -10.89 -21.64 -10.32
N ILE A 138 -11.22 -20.53 -10.99
CA ILE A 138 -11.76 -19.32 -10.38
C ILE A 138 -13.29 -19.33 -10.47
N ASP A 139 -13.96 -19.12 -9.34
CA ASP A 139 -15.42 -18.90 -9.28
C ASP A 139 -15.72 -17.41 -9.48
N PHE A 140 -15.20 -16.56 -8.58
CA PHE A 140 -15.26 -15.11 -8.70
C PHE A 140 -14.06 -14.43 -8.03
N ALA A 141 -13.82 -13.16 -8.39
CA ALA A 141 -12.75 -12.35 -7.82
C ALA A 141 -13.33 -11.06 -7.23
N GLU A 142 -12.80 -10.65 -6.09
CA GLU A 142 -13.11 -9.39 -5.44
C GLU A 142 -11.90 -8.46 -5.54
N GLU A 143 -12.17 -7.19 -5.80
CA GLU A 143 -11.18 -6.12 -5.81
C GLU A 143 -11.56 -5.07 -4.75
N PRO A 144 -10.58 -4.36 -4.15
CA PRO A 144 -10.87 -3.33 -3.18
C PRO A 144 -11.56 -2.15 -3.85
N MET A 145 -12.73 -1.78 -3.31
CA MET A 145 -13.46 -0.57 -3.69
C MET A 145 -13.36 0.47 -2.58
N VAL A 146 -13.31 1.74 -2.96
CA VAL A 146 -13.24 2.88 -2.03
C VAL A 146 -14.42 3.80 -2.24
N GLU A 147 -14.90 4.37 -1.14
CA GLU A 147 -15.82 5.50 -1.19
C GLU A 147 -15.01 6.78 -1.36
N ALA A 148 -15.21 7.49 -2.48
CA ALA A 148 -14.49 8.71 -2.80
C ALA A 148 -15.43 9.92 -2.64
N HIS A 149 -15.02 10.88 -1.83
CA HIS A 149 -15.68 12.18 -1.72
C HIS A 149 -14.88 13.22 -2.50
N ILE A 150 -15.51 13.82 -3.51
CA ILE A 150 -14.87 14.81 -4.38
C ILE A 150 -15.53 16.16 -4.14
N PHE A 151 -14.70 17.15 -3.81
CA PHE A 151 -15.13 18.53 -3.65
C PHE A 151 -14.67 19.33 -4.86
N SER A 152 -15.60 19.95 -5.57
CA SER A 152 -15.29 20.66 -6.81
C SER A 152 -16.19 21.88 -7.04
N PRO A 153 -15.71 22.88 -7.80
CA PRO A 153 -16.59 23.91 -8.35
C PRO A 153 -17.64 23.32 -9.29
N LYS A 154 -18.84 23.92 -9.32
CA LYS A 154 -19.98 23.46 -10.16
C LYS A 154 -19.63 23.25 -11.63
N ASP A 155 -18.77 24.10 -12.17
CA ASP A 155 -18.41 24.08 -13.59
C ASP A 155 -17.70 22.78 -14.02
N TYR A 156 -17.04 22.09 -13.09
CA TYR A 156 -16.27 20.87 -13.38
C TYR A 156 -17.02 19.58 -13.07
N VAL A 157 -18.20 19.65 -12.46
CA VAL A 157 -18.95 18.49 -11.99
C VAL A 157 -19.23 17.50 -13.12
N GLY A 158 -19.64 17.98 -14.30
CA GLY A 158 -19.90 17.11 -15.45
C GLY A 158 -18.68 16.30 -15.88
N ALA A 159 -17.54 16.99 -16.07
CA ALA A 159 -16.28 16.33 -16.47
C ALA A 159 -15.77 15.35 -15.40
N ILE A 160 -15.97 15.66 -14.12
CA ILE A 160 -15.62 14.77 -13.01
C ILE A 160 -16.52 13.53 -13.01
N MET A 161 -17.83 13.69 -13.24
CA MET A 161 -18.76 12.56 -13.31
C MET A 161 -18.40 11.61 -14.46
N ASP A 162 -18.13 12.16 -15.64
CA ASP A 162 -17.69 11.37 -16.81
C ASP A 162 -16.40 10.59 -16.49
N LEU A 163 -15.41 11.26 -15.88
CA LEU A 163 -14.16 10.64 -15.46
C LEU A 163 -14.37 9.51 -14.44
N CYS A 164 -15.25 9.71 -13.45
CA CYS A 164 -15.58 8.69 -12.46
C CYS A 164 -16.25 7.49 -13.13
N GLN A 165 -17.16 7.71 -14.08
CA GLN A 165 -17.84 6.65 -14.80
C GLN A 165 -16.88 5.83 -15.67
N ASP A 166 -15.95 6.50 -16.37
CA ASP A 166 -14.87 5.84 -17.14
C ASP A 166 -13.97 4.96 -16.27
N ARG A 167 -13.89 5.26 -14.97
CA ARG A 167 -13.14 4.49 -13.96
C ARG A 167 -14.00 3.45 -13.23
N ARG A 168 -15.19 3.13 -13.73
CA ARG A 168 -16.16 2.19 -13.12
C ARG A 168 -16.71 2.66 -11.77
N GLY A 169 -16.69 3.97 -11.50
CA GLY A 169 -17.28 4.56 -10.31
C GLY A 169 -18.81 4.51 -10.35
N GLU A 170 -19.41 4.16 -9.22
CA GLU A 170 -20.87 4.20 -9.05
C GLU A 170 -21.26 5.48 -8.31
N TYR A 171 -22.06 6.33 -8.95
CA TYR A 171 -22.56 7.55 -8.32
C TYR A 171 -23.50 7.22 -7.15
N LYS A 172 -23.20 7.75 -5.96
CA LYS A 172 -24.02 7.56 -4.75
C LYS A 172 -24.85 8.79 -4.43
N GLU A 173 -24.20 9.92 -4.18
CA GLU A 173 -24.87 11.16 -3.79
C GLU A 173 -24.09 12.40 -4.23
N MET A 174 -24.77 13.53 -4.23
CA MET A 174 -24.21 14.85 -4.51
C MET A 174 -24.87 15.86 -3.59
N THR A 175 -24.04 16.60 -2.86
CA THR A 175 -24.51 17.62 -1.91
C THR A 175 -23.94 18.97 -2.31
N TYR A 176 -24.80 19.96 -2.46
CA TYR A 176 -24.37 21.33 -2.71
C TYR A 176 -23.98 21.99 -1.38
N LEU A 177 -22.70 22.26 -1.21
CA LEU A 177 -22.18 22.95 -0.02
C LEU A 177 -22.47 24.45 -0.07
N ASP A 178 -22.39 25.05 -1.26
CA ASP A 178 -22.62 26.48 -1.50
C ASP A 178 -23.12 26.74 -2.94
N ALA A 179 -23.40 28.01 -3.27
CA ALA A 179 -23.84 28.43 -4.60
C ALA A 179 -22.85 28.06 -5.73
N ASP A 180 -21.56 27.88 -5.42
CA ASP A 180 -20.51 27.59 -6.41
C ASP A 180 -19.77 26.26 -6.16
N ARG A 181 -20.11 25.52 -5.09
CA ARG A 181 -19.38 24.31 -4.68
C ARG A 181 -20.29 23.11 -4.48
N VAL A 182 -19.79 21.96 -4.91
CA VAL A 182 -20.40 20.63 -4.85
C VAL A 182 -19.41 19.65 -4.26
#